data_AF-A0AAE5WRR5-F1
#
_entry.id   AF-A0AAE5WRR5-F1
#
_cell.length_a   1.000
_cell.length_b   1.000
_cell.length_c   1.000
_cell.angle_alpha   90.00
_cell.angle_beta   90.00
_cell.angle_gamma   90.00
#
_symmetry.space_group_name_H-M   'P 1'
#
loop_
_entity.id
_entity.type
_entity.pdbx_description
1 polymer ?
#
loop_
_entity_poly.entity_id
_entity_poly.type
_entity_poly.pdbx_seq_one_letter_code
_entity_poly.pdbx_strand_id
1 'polypeptide(L)' 'MAIQRSGLQRDEFFLTTKVRDTHYPGPNSLPRRAELEFLGVEHVDLLLLHWPLTSGAVRLKVIWKTFKQ' A
#
# COMPACT_ATOMS: atom_id res chain seq x y z
N MET A 1 8.36 7.11 -14.56
CA MET A 1 7.22 7.60 -13.73
C MET A 1 7.32 9.12 -13.51
N ALA A 2 6.20 9.81 -13.23
CA ALA A 2 6.22 11.26 -12.95
C ALA A 2 7.09 11.62 -11.73
N ILE A 3 7.03 10.80 -10.69
CA ILE A 3 7.84 10.94 -9.46
C ILE A 3 9.33 11.05 -9.82
N GLN A 4 9.88 10.08 -10.57
CA GLN A 4 11.28 10.04 -10.98
C GLN A 4 11.69 11.21 -11.90
N ARG A 5 10.75 11.74 -12.70
CA ARG A 5 11.01 12.84 -13.64
C ARG A 5 10.90 14.22 -12.99
N SER A 6 10.37 14.32 -11.78
CA SER A 6 10.13 15.59 -11.10
C SER A 6 11.43 16.27 -10.62
N GLY A 7 12.50 15.50 -10.41
CA GLY A 7 13.73 16.01 -9.82
C GLY A 7 13.66 16.31 -8.33
N LEU A 8 12.50 16.12 -7.69
CA LEU A 8 12.32 16.29 -6.24
C LEU A 8 12.94 15.13 -5.48
N GLN A 9 13.55 15.42 -4.34
CA GLN A 9 13.97 14.42 -3.37
C GLN A 9 12.75 13.76 -2.74
N ARG A 10 12.91 12.52 -2.28
CA ARG A 10 11.78 11.69 -1.82
C ARG A 10 11.10 12.27 -0.57
N ASP A 11 11.83 12.97 0.27
CA ASP A 11 11.36 13.61 1.50
C ASP A 11 10.67 14.97 1.29
N GLU A 12 10.72 15.53 0.07
CA GLU A 12 10.07 16.81 -0.27
C GLU A 12 8.57 16.67 -0.57
N PHE A 13 8.04 15.45 -0.60
CA PHE A 13 6.62 15.22 -0.89
C PHE A 13 6.05 14.03 -0.11
N PHE A 14 4.73 14.09 0.10
CA PHE A 14 3.97 13.03 0.76
C PHE A 14 3.29 12.13 -0.27
N LEU A 15 3.67 10.87 -0.33
CA LEU A 15 3.13 9.86 -1.24
C LEU A 15 2.16 8.94 -0.51
N THR A 16 0.90 9.00 -0.92
CA THR A 16 -0.16 8.07 -0.49
C THR A 16 -0.53 7.13 -1.63
N THR A 17 -0.62 5.83 -1.36
CA THR A 17 -1.21 4.86 -2.30
C THR A 17 -2.28 4.00 -1.62
N LYS A 18 -3.08 3.30 -2.42
CA LYS A 18 -4.19 2.47 -1.96
C LYS A 18 -4.09 1.09 -2.56
N VAL A 19 -4.22 0.06 -1.73
CA VAL A 19 -4.28 -1.32 -2.20
C VAL A 19 -5.74 -1.72 -2.44
N ARG A 20 -6.01 -2.32 -3.59
CA ARG A 20 -7.29 -2.97 -3.86
C ARG A 20 -7.40 -4.26 -3.06
N ASP A 21 -8.63 -4.54 -2.62
CA ASP A 21 -9.04 -5.79 -1.99
C ASP A 21 -8.63 -7.04 -2.78
N THR A 22 -8.74 -7.01 -4.11
CA THR A 22 -8.32 -8.12 -5.00
C THR A 22 -6.82 -8.40 -4.99
N HIS A 23 -6.01 -7.42 -4.58
CA HIS A 23 -4.56 -7.54 -4.45
C HIS A 23 -4.12 -7.79 -3.00
N TYR A 24 -5.05 -8.16 -2.11
CA TYR A 24 -4.74 -8.55 -0.73
C TYR A 24 -4.63 -10.09 -0.64
N PRO A 25 -3.43 -10.69 -0.67
CA PRO A 25 -3.28 -12.14 -0.74
C PRO A 25 -3.50 -12.84 0.62
N GLY A 26 -3.92 -12.09 1.65
CA GLY A 26 -4.22 -12.60 2.98
C GLY A 26 -3.33 -12.05 4.10
N PRO A 27 -3.45 -12.61 5.32
CA PRO A 27 -2.79 -12.13 6.54
C PRO A 27 -1.25 -11.98 6.46
N ASN A 28 -0.61 -12.88 5.71
CA ASN A 28 0.83 -13.11 5.76
C ASN A 28 1.57 -12.55 4.52
N SER A 29 0.83 -12.06 3.55
CA SER A 29 1.37 -11.48 2.33
C SER A 29 1.34 -9.97 2.47
N LEU A 30 2.50 -9.32 2.34
CA LEU A 30 2.56 -7.87 2.31
C LEU A 30 2.00 -7.39 0.95
N PRO A 31 0.80 -6.77 0.89
CA PRO A 31 0.32 -6.13 -0.33
C PRO A 31 1.26 -5.02 -0.85
N ARG A 32 2.28 -4.67 -0.06
CA ARG A 32 3.19 -3.55 -0.24
C ARG A 32 4.16 -3.72 -1.42
N ARG A 33 4.65 -4.94 -1.71
CA ARG A 33 5.80 -5.10 -2.64
C ARG A 33 5.46 -4.78 -4.10
N ALA A 34 4.35 -5.33 -4.62
CA ALA A 34 3.97 -5.12 -6.02
C ALA A 34 3.62 -3.66 -6.32
N GLU A 35 2.97 -2.97 -5.40
CA GLU A 35 2.61 -1.55 -5.54
C GLU A 35 3.86 -0.65 -5.49
N LEU A 36 4.83 -0.95 -4.61
CA LEU A 36 6.11 -0.24 -4.53
C LEU A 36 6.95 -0.42 -5.80
N GLU A 37 7.03 -1.65 -6.32
CA GLU A 37 7.74 -1.97 -7.56
C GLU A 37 7.09 -1.26 -8.76
N PHE A 38 5.76 -1.28 -8.86
CA PHE A 38 5.02 -0.56 -9.89
C PHE A 38 5.28 0.96 -9.83
N LEU A 39 5.28 1.53 -8.62
CA LEU A 39 5.56 2.96 -8.41
C LEU A 39 7.05 3.31 -8.57
N GLY A 40 7.94 2.32 -8.53
CA GLY A 40 9.39 2.49 -8.58
C GLY A 40 9.93 3.23 -7.36
N VAL A 41 9.38 2.97 -6.17
CA VAL A 41 9.76 3.61 -4.90
C VAL A 41 9.97 2.56 -3.81
N GLU A 42 10.84 2.85 -2.84
CA GLU A 42 11.11 1.92 -1.74
C GLU A 42 10.09 2.02 -0.59
N HIS A 43 9.39 3.16 -0.48
CA HIS A 43 8.37 3.39 0.54
C HIS A 43 7.29 4.36 0.07
N VAL A 44 6.14 4.30 0.74
CA VAL A 44 5.06 5.30 0.72
C VAL A 44 4.87 5.84 2.13
N ASP A 45 4.44 7.10 2.26
CA ASP A 45 4.21 7.72 3.56
C ASP A 45 2.89 7.25 4.20
N LEU A 46 1.91 6.90 3.35
CA LEU A 46 0.63 6.35 3.78
C LEU A 46 0.14 5.27 2.80
N LEU A 47 -0.18 4.11 3.35
CA LEU A 47 -0.82 3.02 2.61
C LEU A 47 -2.25 2.82 3.12
N LEU A 48 -3.22 2.90 2.22
CA LEU A 48 -4.64 2.72 2.55
C LEU A 48 -5.19 1.43 1.92
N LEU A 49 -6.26 0.89 2.50
CA LEU A 49 -7.17 0.03 1.75
C LEU A 49 -8.09 0.90 0.91
N HIS A 50 -8.26 0.53 -0.36
CA HIS A 50 -9.15 1.27 -1.25
C HIS A 50 -10.62 1.13 -0.84
N TRP A 51 -11.01 -0.06 -0.36
CA TRP A 51 -12.36 -0.35 0.11
C TRP A 51 -12.32 -1.21 1.37
N PRO A 52 -13.33 -1.12 2.24
CA PRO A 52 -13.53 -2.12 3.27
C PRO A 52 -13.75 -3.49 2.62
N LEU A 53 -13.15 -4.54 3.18
CA LEU A 53 -13.39 -5.91 2.71
C LEU A 53 -14.82 -6.31 3.09
N THR A 54 -15.73 -6.23 2.12
CA THR A 54 -17.18 -6.49 2.30
C THR A 54 -17.55 -7.97 2.12
N SER A 55 -16.66 -8.79 1.57
CA SER A 55 -16.83 -10.24 1.49
C SER A 55 -16.10 -10.93 2.65
N GLY A 56 -16.84 -11.73 3.41
CA GLY A 56 -16.45 -12.25 4.71
C GLY A 56 -15.10 -12.99 4.77
N ALA A 57 -14.55 -12.97 5.98
CA ALA A 57 -13.43 -13.77 6.51
C ALA A 57 -12.02 -13.15 6.53
N VAL A 58 -11.73 -12.02 5.88
CA VAL A 58 -10.56 -11.23 6.28
C VAL A 58 -11.01 -10.22 7.33
N ARG A 59 -10.94 -10.61 8.60
CA ARG A 59 -11.25 -9.71 9.72
C ARG A 59 -10.42 -8.44 9.56
N LEU A 60 -11.06 -7.27 9.69
CA LEU A 60 -10.39 -5.97 9.85
C LEU A 60 -9.22 -6.03 10.86
N LYS A 61 -9.32 -6.90 11.88
CA LYS A 61 -8.24 -7.18 12.85
C LYS A 61 -6.95 -7.69 12.21
N VAL A 62 -7.03 -8.54 11.20
CA VAL A 62 -5.86 -9.11 10.51
C VAL A 62 -5.17 -8.03 9.70
N ILE A 63 -5.93 -7.30 8.87
CA ILE A 63 -5.43 -6.14 8.14
C ILE A 63 -4.77 -5.16 9.11
N TRP A 64 -5.44 -4.80 10.19
CA TRP A 64 -4.92 -3.86 11.17
C TRP A 64 -3.59 -4.32 11.77
N LYS A 65 -3.42 -5.63 12.01
CA LYS A 65 -2.15 -6.20 12.46
C LYS A 65 -1.06 -6.15 11.37
N THR A 66 -1.42 -6.31 10.10
CA THR A 66 -0.50 -6.23 8.96
C THR A 66 -0.06 -4.79 8.66
N PHE A 67 -0.95 -3.80 8.84
CA PHE A 67 -0.66 -2.38 8.57
C PHE A 67 -0.02 -1.63 9.75
N LYS A 68 -0.06 -2.18 10.97
CA LYS A 68 0.57 -1.57 12.16
C LYS A 68 2.08 -1.81 12.32
N GLN A 69 2.70 -2.57 11.41
CA GLN A 69 4.14 -2.85 11.40
C GLN A 69 4.88 -1.85 10.50
#